data_AF-A0A963JR21-F1
#
_entry.id   AF-A0A963JR21-F1
#
_cell.length_a   1.000
_cell.length_b   1.000
_cell.length_c   1.000
_cell.angle_alpha   90.00
_cell.angle_beta   90.00
_cell.angle_gamma   90.00
#
_symmetry.space_group_name_H-M   'P 1'
#
loop_
_entity.id
_entity.type
_entity.pdbx_description
1 polymer ?
#
loop_
_entity_poly.entity_id
_entity_poly.type
_entity_poly.pdbx_seq_one_letter_code
_entity_poly.pdbx_strand_id
1 'polypeptide(L)'
;KRLNDKDGSFGQGDIRGVSAPEAANNASANGSFIPMLTLGVPGSGTTAVMVGALSLYNITPGPALFTQQPALVWGLIASMFVANALLLLINIPLVGVFTRLLLVPNWLLVPGILAISAVGVYSIHATTFDLLLMGGFGIAGYLLRKAGVPMAPLILGFVLGDLMEQNLRRALSITNGDLSILWGSPITVGLWVGVAAMLLLPPLYRRWSRGGAAAA
;
A
#
# COMPACT_ATOMS: atom_id res chain seq x y z
N LYS A 1 -7.25 20.17 -14.05
CA LYS A 1 -8.17 20.64 -15.12
C LYS A 1 -7.90 22.10 -15.50
N ARG A 2 -8.17 23.10 -14.64
CA ARG A 2 -8.00 24.53 -14.99
C ARG A 2 -6.55 25.03 -15.23
N LEU A 3 -5.52 24.35 -14.71
CA LEU A 3 -4.13 24.81 -14.81
C LEU A 3 -3.33 24.20 -15.98
N ASN A 4 -3.76 23.06 -16.54
CA ASN A 4 -2.95 22.26 -17.47
C ASN A 4 -3.64 21.94 -18.80
N ASP A 5 -4.91 22.34 -18.97
CA ASP A 5 -5.68 22.11 -20.19
C ASP A 5 -5.63 23.35 -21.08
N LYS A 6 -4.48 23.60 -21.69
CA LYS A 6 -4.28 24.75 -22.60
C LYS A 6 -5.03 24.59 -23.92
N ASP A 7 -5.28 23.34 -24.34
CA ASP A 7 -5.77 23.01 -25.69
C ASP A 7 -7.13 22.28 -25.68
N GLY A 8 -7.77 22.06 -24.52
CA GLY A 8 -9.05 21.37 -24.42
C GLY A 8 -9.00 19.88 -24.80
N SER A 9 -7.82 19.25 -24.72
CA SER A 9 -7.55 17.88 -25.18
C SER A 9 -8.02 16.79 -24.20
N PHE A 10 -8.59 17.19 -23.05
CA PHE A 10 -8.96 16.26 -21.99
C PHE A 10 -10.02 15.25 -22.46
N GLY A 11 -9.70 13.94 -22.38
CA GLY A 11 -10.59 12.87 -22.83
C GLY A 11 -10.38 12.42 -24.29
N GLN A 12 -9.52 13.09 -25.05
CA GLN A 12 -9.19 12.72 -26.44
C GLN A 12 -7.91 11.86 -26.55
N GLY A 13 -7.37 11.38 -25.41
CA GLY A 13 -6.14 10.57 -25.40
C GLY A 13 -4.84 11.39 -25.35
N ASP A 14 -4.82 12.52 -24.64
CA ASP A 14 -3.59 13.30 -24.42
C ASP A 14 -2.53 12.47 -23.70
N ILE A 15 -1.34 12.35 -24.29
CA ILE A 15 -0.18 11.62 -23.74
C ILE A 15 0.15 12.10 -22.33
N ARG A 16 0.02 13.39 -22.03
CA ARG A 16 0.26 13.97 -20.69
C ARG A 16 -0.71 13.41 -19.64
N GLY A 17 -1.93 13.10 -20.06
CA GLY A 17 -2.98 12.53 -19.22
C GLY A 17 -2.73 11.07 -18.85
N VAL A 18 -1.87 10.37 -19.59
CA VAL A 18 -1.47 8.98 -19.32
C VAL A 18 -0.10 8.94 -18.66
N SER A 19 0.88 9.70 -19.16
CA SER A 19 2.26 9.66 -18.68
C SER A 19 2.42 10.18 -17.25
N ALA A 20 1.68 11.23 -16.86
CA ALA A 20 1.75 11.77 -15.51
C ALA A 20 1.24 10.79 -14.43
N PRO A 21 0.03 10.22 -14.52
CA PRO A 21 -0.43 9.23 -13.54
C PRO A 21 0.37 7.92 -13.59
N GLU A 22 0.83 7.46 -14.77
CA GLU A 22 1.66 6.26 -14.86
C GLU A 22 3.05 6.46 -14.22
N ALA A 23 3.68 7.61 -14.44
CA ALA A 23 4.94 7.95 -13.77
C ALA A 23 4.75 8.06 -12.25
N ALA A 24 3.65 8.69 -11.81
CA ALA A 24 3.34 8.81 -10.39
C ALA A 24 3.09 7.44 -9.73
N ASN A 25 2.34 6.55 -10.40
CA ASN A 25 2.07 5.20 -9.90
C ASN A 25 3.34 4.36 -9.82
N ASN A 26 4.18 4.37 -10.87
CA ASN A 26 5.46 3.64 -10.87
C ASN A 26 6.42 4.16 -9.79
N ALA A 27 6.50 5.49 -9.60
CA ALA A 27 7.29 6.08 -8.53
C ALA A 27 6.75 5.71 -7.14
N SER A 28 5.44 5.74 -6.95
CA SER A 28 4.79 5.38 -5.69
C SER A 28 4.98 3.90 -5.33
N ALA A 29 4.92 3.01 -6.33
CA ALA A 29 5.10 1.57 -6.12
C ALA A 29 6.49 1.28 -5.51
N ASN A 30 7.55 1.81 -6.13
CA ASN A 30 8.91 1.64 -5.62
C ASN A 30 9.13 2.39 -4.30
N GLY A 31 8.57 3.60 -4.17
CA GLY A 31 8.66 4.41 -2.95
C GLY A 31 8.03 3.72 -1.73
N SER A 32 6.99 2.91 -1.93
CA SER A 32 6.33 2.18 -0.84
C SER A 32 7.20 1.10 -0.18
N PHE A 33 8.28 0.65 -0.85
CA PHE A 33 9.25 -0.29 -0.27
C PHE A 33 10.19 0.36 0.74
N ILE A 34 10.42 1.67 0.66
CA ILE A 34 11.34 2.37 1.59
C ILE A 34 10.88 2.21 3.04
N PRO A 35 9.66 2.62 3.44
CA PRO A 35 9.19 2.45 4.82
C PRO A 35 9.05 0.97 5.18
N MET A 36 8.72 0.10 4.23
CA MET A 36 8.62 -1.33 4.48
C MET A 36 9.98 -1.92 4.86
N LEU A 37 11.02 -1.72 4.05
CA LEU A 37 12.35 -2.29 4.31
C LEU A 37 13.04 -1.63 5.51
N THR A 38 12.86 -0.32 5.70
CA THR A 38 13.58 0.43 6.74
C THR A 38 12.89 0.39 8.10
N LEU A 39 11.55 0.41 8.15
CA LEU A 39 10.80 0.47 9.41
C LEU A 39 9.99 -0.80 9.69
N GLY A 40 9.91 -1.73 8.72
CA GLY A 40 9.00 -2.87 8.81
C GLY A 40 7.53 -2.49 8.59
N VAL A 41 7.26 -1.25 8.14
CA VAL A 41 5.89 -0.70 8.02
C VAL A 41 5.51 -0.58 6.54
N PRO A 42 4.49 -1.31 6.06
CA PRO A 42 4.08 -1.23 4.67
C PRO A 42 3.52 0.15 4.30
N GLY A 43 3.92 0.66 3.13
CA GLY A 43 3.45 1.95 2.60
C GLY A 43 2.22 1.84 1.69
N SER A 44 1.79 0.62 1.37
CA SER A 44 0.70 0.31 0.44
C SER A 44 0.11 -1.08 0.72
N GLY A 45 -1.09 -1.36 0.19
CA GLY A 45 -1.67 -2.70 0.33
C GLY A 45 -0.83 -3.81 -0.30
N THR A 46 -0.13 -3.52 -1.42
CA THR A 46 0.77 -4.48 -2.07
C THR A 46 2.02 -4.76 -1.25
N THR A 47 2.62 -3.73 -0.64
CA THR A 47 3.76 -3.94 0.28
C THR A 47 3.35 -4.62 1.58
N ALA A 48 2.10 -4.49 2.02
CA ALA A 48 1.59 -5.23 3.17
C ALA A 48 1.53 -6.74 2.89
N VAL A 49 1.10 -7.15 1.69
CA VAL A 49 1.19 -8.55 1.25
C VAL A 49 2.64 -9.02 1.20
N MET A 50 3.57 -8.16 0.73
CA MET A 50 5.00 -8.49 0.73
C MET A 50 5.57 -8.68 2.13
N VAL A 51 5.13 -7.91 3.14
CA VAL A 51 5.52 -8.16 4.54
C VAL A 51 5.08 -9.55 4.97
N GLY A 52 3.83 -9.93 4.68
CA GLY A 52 3.33 -11.28 4.94
C GLY A 52 4.16 -12.36 4.23
N ALA A 53 4.52 -12.14 2.97
CA ALA A 53 5.37 -13.06 2.21
C ALA A 53 6.79 -13.19 2.79
N LEU A 54 7.43 -12.08 3.18
CA LEU A 54 8.74 -12.10 3.84
C LEU A 54 8.67 -12.83 5.19
N SER A 55 7.58 -12.65 5.95
CA SER A 55 7.35 -13.39 7.19
C SER A 55 7.24 -14.90 6.97
N LEU A 56 6.69 -15.38 5.85
CA LEU A 56 6.70 -16.82 5.50
C LEU A 56 8.13 -17.37 5.35
N TYR A 57 9.08 -16.54 4.92
CA TYR A 57 10.50 -16.90 4.83
C TYR A 57 11.29 -16.57 6.10
N ASN A 58 10.62 -16.22 7.21
CA ASN A 58 11.23 -15.76 8.46
C ASN A 58 12.13 -14.51 8.28
N ILE A 59 11.86 -13.70 7.26
CA ILE A 59 12.56 -12.44 7.02
C ILE A 59 11.75 -11.32 7.66
N THR A 60 12.34 -10.66 8.66
CA THR A 60 11.72 -9.51 9.33
C THR A 60 12.25 -8.22 8.71
N PRO A 61 11.42 -7.46 7.98
CA PRO A 61 11.82 -6.17 7.46
C PRO A 61 12.05 -5.15 8.59
N GLY A 62 12.99 -4.22 8.38
CA GLY A 62 13.42 -3.25 9.38
C GLY A 62 14.92 -2.91 9.27
N PRO A 63 15.44 -2.04 10.14
CA PRO A 63 16.83 -1.57 10.04
C PRO A 63 17.85 -2.71 10.15
N ALA A 64 17.51 -3.73 10.95
CA ALA A 64 18.34 -4.92 11.14
C ALA A 64 18.49 -5.76 9.86
N LEU A 65 17.56 -5.67 8.89
CA LEU A 65 17.66 -6.39 7.64
C LEU A 65 18.88 -5.93 6.81
N PHE A 66 19.22 -4.64 6.89
CA PHE A 66 20.37 -4.06 6.19
C PHE A 66 21.71 -4.55 6.75
N THR A 67 21.75 -4.92 8.03
CA THR A 67 22.97 -5.43 8.68
C THR A 67 23.06 -6.94 8.65
N GLN A 68 21.94 -7.66 8.82
CA GLN A 68 21.90 -9.12 8.87
C GLN A 68 21.85 -9.76 7.47
N GLN A 69 21.17 -9.12 6.51
CA GLN A 69 20.99 -9.64 5.15
C GLN A 69 21.30 -8.58 4.08
N PRO A 70 22.52 -8.00 4.05
CA PRO A 70 22.87 -6.93 3.13
C PRO A 70 22.77 -7.37 1.66
N ALA A 71 23.14 -8.61 1.34
CA ALA A 71 23.04 -9.16 -0.01
C ALA A 71 21.59 -9.20 -0.51
N LEU A 72 20.63 -9.53 0.36
CA LEU A 72 19.21 -9.54 0.00
C LEU A 72 18.69 -8.14 -0.26
N VAL A 73 19.02 -7.18 0.62
CA VAL A 73 18.54 -5.80 0.48
C VAL A 73 19.12 -5.11 -0.74
N TRP A 74 20.45 -5.19 -0.93
CA TRP A 74 21.10 -4.59 -2.10
C TRP A 74 20.75 -5.35 -3.38
N GLY A 75 20.59 -6.67 -3.31
CA GLY A 75 20.09 -7.49 -4.41
C GLY A 75 18.67 -7.09 -4.83
N LEU A 76 17.78 -6.86 -3.86
CA LEU A 76 16.43 -6.36 -4.10
C LEU A 76 16.47 -4.97 -4.75
N ILE A 77 17.23 -4.02 -4.19
CA ILE A 77 17.36 -2.66 -4.76
C ILE A 77 17.92 -2.72 -6.19
N ALA A 78 19.00 -3.48 -6.42
CA ALA A 78 19.57 -3.66 -7.75
C ALA A 78 18.56 -4.31 -8.71
N SER A 79 17.80 -5.31 -8.24
CA SER A 79 16.75 -5.95 -9.03
C SER A 79 15.63 -4.97 -9.40
N MET A 80 15.34 -3.96 -8.58
CA MET A 80 14.34 -2.94 -8.94
C MET A 80 14.82 -2.09 -10.13
N PHE A 81 16.10 -1.72 -10.19
CA PHE A 81 16.66 -1.03 -11.35
C PHE A 81 16.58 -1.90 -12.61
N VAL A 82 17.04 -3.15 -12.51
CA VAL A 82 17.00 -4.11 -13.63
C VAL A 82 15.56 -4.40 -14.05
N ALA A 83 14.64 -4.57 -13.11
CA ALA A 83 13.24 -4.83 -13.36
C ALA A 83 12.57 -3.65 -14.07
N ASN A 84 12.91 -2.39 -13.77
CA ASN A 84 12.37 -1.25 -14.51
C ASN A 84 12.85 -1.24 -15.98
N ALA A 85 14.12 -1.57 -16.23
CA ALA A 85 14.63 -1.71 -17.59
C ALA A 85 13.95 -2.87 -18.34
N LEU A 86 13.79 -4.02 -17.67
CA LEU A 86 13.07 -5.17 -18.21
C LEU A 86 11.59 -4.86 -18.44
N LEU A 87 10.96 -4.09 -17.55
CA LEU A 87 9.57 -3.68 -17.63
C LEU A 87 9.33 -2.83 -18.88
N LEU A 88 10.27 -1.95 -19.26
CA LEU A 88 10.24 -1.23 -20.53
C LEU A 88 10.31 -2.20 -21.73
N LEU A 89 11.27 -3.14 -21.69
CA LEU A 89 11.47 -4.12 -22.75
C LEU A 89 10.23 -5.00 -22.95
N ILE A 90 9.54 -5.39 -21.87
CA ILE A 90 8.33 -6.20 -21.90
C ILE A 90 7.10 -5.35 -22.27
N ASN A 91 6.96 -4.12 -21.77
CA ASN A 91 5.78 -3.30 -22.01
C ASN A 91 5.63 -2.89 -23.47
N ILE A 92 6.72 -2.52 -24.15
CA ILE A 92 6.68 -2.07 -25.55
C ILE A 92 5.98 -3.11 -26.46
N PRO A 93 6.37 -4.41 -26.48
CA PRO A 93 5.68 -5.41 -27.28
C PRO A 93 4.31 -5.81 -26.72
N LEU A 94 4.12 -5.83 -25.39
CA LEU A 94 2.87 -6.28 -24.77
C LEU A 94 1.78 -5.21 -24.68
N VAL A 95 2.06 -3.94 -25.00
CA VAL A 95 1.07 -2.85 -24.91
C VAL A 95 -0.19 -3.15 -25.73
N GLY A 96 -0.04 -3.83 -26.87
CA GLY A 96 -1.15 -4.29 -27.70
C GLY A 96 -2.03 -5.35 -27.03
N VAL A 97 -1.46 -6.18 -26.16
CA VAL A 97 -2.20 -7.19 -25.38
C VAL A 97 -2.92 -6.50 -24.22
N PHE A 98 -2.24 -5.63 -23.47
CA PHE A 98 -2.82 -4.93 -22.33
C PHE A 98 -3.99 -4.02 -22.74
N THR A 99 -3.87 -3.34 -23.87
CA THR A 99 -4.95 -2.51 -24.44
C THR A 99 -6.17 -3.35 -24.82
N ARG A 100 -5.99 -4.57 -25.34
CA ARG A 100 -7.10 -5.50 -25.58
C ARG A 100 -7.71 -6.04 -24.30
N LEU A 101 -6.89 -6.24 -23.26
CA LEU A 101 -7.36 -6.74 -21.96
C LEU A 101 -8.29 -5.74 -21.27
N LEU A 102 -8.07 -4.43 -21.48
CA LEU A 102 -8.96 -3.35 -21.03
C LEU A 102 -10.36 -3.39 -21.69
N LEU A 103 -10.48 -4.04 -22.85
CA LEU A 103 -11.76 -4.23 -23.56
C LEU A 103 -12.51 -5.48 -23.08
N VAL A 104 -11.87 -6.35 -22.29
CA VAL A 104 -12.51 -7.56 -21.76
C VAL A 104 -13.58 -7.12 -20.77
N PRO A 105 -14.83 -7.58 -20.95
CA PRO A 105 -15.91 -7.09 -20.11
C PRO A 105 -15.82 -7.67 -18.70
N ASN A 106 -16.23 -6.88 -17.71
CA ASN A 106 -16.10 -7.21 -16.29
C ASN A 106 -16.75 -8.54 -15.89
N TRP A 107 -17.82 -8.96 -16.58
CA TRP A 107 -18.49 -10.23 -16.30
C TRP A 107 -17.63 -11.46 -16.62
N LEU A 108 -16.57 -11.34 -17.43
CA LEU A 108 -15.58 -12.39 -17.66
C LEU A 108 -14.35 -12.24 -16.75
N LEU A 109 -13.88 -11.01 -16.55
CA LEU A 109 -12.72 -10.71 -15.70
C LEU A 109 -12.96 -11.11 -14.24
N VAL A 110 -14.12 -10.75 -13.67
CA VAL A 110 -14.41 -10.98 -12.24
C VAL A 110 -14.43 -12.46 -11.89
N PRO A 111 -15.14 -13.35 -12.62
CA PRO A 111 -15.07 -14.79 -12.37
C PRO A 111 -13.67 -15.38 -12.54
N GLY A 112 -12.88 -14.89 -13.50
CA GLY A 112 -11.49 -15.34 -13.69
C GLY A 112 -10.61 -15.01 -12.48
N ILE A 113 -10.70 -13.78 -11.96
CA ILE A 113 -9.99 -13.37 -10.75
C ILE A 113 -10.43 -14.19 -9.53
N LEU A 114 -11.74 -14.44 -9.39
CA LEU A 114 -12.27 -15.26 -8.31
C LEU A 114 -11.79 -16.71 -8.38
N ALA A 115 -11.75 -17.31 -9.58
CA ALA A 115 -11.25 -18.66 -9.78
C ALA A 115 -9.77 -18.77 -9.38
N ILE A 116 -8.93 -17.84 -9.85
CA ILE A 116 -7.49 -17.82 -9.52
C ILE A 116 -7.30 -17.60 -8.02
N SER A 117 -8.08 -16.70 -7.41
CA SER A 117 -8.02 -16.42 -5.97
C SER A 117 -8.45 -17.62 -5.13
N ALA A 118 -9.51 -18.33 -5.54
CA ALA A 118 -9.97 -19.55 -4.88
C ALA A 118 -8.92 -20.66 -4.95
N VAL A 119 -8.29 -20.86 -6.11
CA VAL A 119 -7.16 -21.79 -6.26
C VAL A 119 -6.00 -21.39 -5.36
N GLY A 120 -5.66 -20.09 -5.30
CA GLY A 120 -4.60 -19.57 -4.44
C GLY A 120 -4.85 -19.83 -2.95
N VAL A 121 -6.05 -19.53 -2.45
CA VAL A 121 -6.43 -19.79 -1.06
C VAL A 121 -6.42 -21.28 -0.74
N TYR A 122 -7.00 -22.09 -1.63
CA TYR A 122 -7.04 -23.55 -1.43
C TYR A 122 -5.64 -24.17 -1.48
N SER A 123 -4.71 -23.62 -2.24
CA SER A 123 -3.35 -24.15 -2.36
C SER A 123 -2.53 -24.08 -1.08
N ILE A 124 -2.90 -23.25 -0.10
CA ILE A 124 -2.10 -23.06 1.13
C ILE A 124 -2.37 -24.19 2.13
N HIS A 125 -3.65 -24.46 2.45
CA HIS A 125 -4.03 -25.43 3.47
C HIS A 125 -4.91 -26.59 2.95
N ALA A 126 -5.31 -26.56 1.67
CA ALA A 126 -6.22 -27.54 1.07
C ALA A 126 -7.55 -27.73 1.84
N THR A 127 -8.03 -26.68 2.52
CA THR A 127 -9.28 -26.72 3.29
C THR A 127 -10.42 -26.02 2.55
N THR A 128 -11.62 -26.61 2.62
CA THR A 128 -12.85 -26.00 2.13
C THR A 128 -13.34 -24.87 3.04
N PHE A 129 -12.92 -24.87 4.31
CA PHE A 129 -13.21 -23.79 5.25
C PHE A 129 -12.59 -22.46 4.81
N ASP A 130 -11.35 -22.48 4.33
CA ASP A 130 -10.68 -21.26 3.84
C ASP A 130 -11.38 -20.67 2.61
N LEU A 131 -11.97 -21.53 1.76
CA LEU A 131 -12.79 -21.10 0.62
C LEU A 131 -14.10 -20.43 1.08
N LEU A 132 -14.75 -20.98 2.11
CA LEU A 132 -15.96 -20.39 2.68
C LEU A 132 -15.65 -19.05 3.35
N LEU A 133 -14.52 -18.98 4.07
CA LEU A 133 -14.03 -17.78 4.72
C LEU A 133 -13.65 -16.69 3.70
N MET A 134 -12.99 -17.07 2.61
CA MET A 134 -12.72 -16.20 1.46
C MET A 134 -14.03 -15.61 0.90
N GLY A 135 -15.05 -16.45 0.69
CA GLY A 135 -16.37 -15.99 0.23
C GLY A 135 -17.01 -15.00 1.21
N GLY A 136 -17.01 -15.32 2.50
CA GLY A 136 -17.54 -14.48 3.56
C GLY A 136 -16.84 -13.11 3.64
N PHE A 137 -15.51 -13.09 3.67
CA PHE A 137 -14.73 -11.84 3.66
C PHE A 137 -14.85 -11.08 2.34
N GLY A 138 -15.02 -11.78 1.21
CA GLY A 138 -15.31 -11.15 -0.07
C GLY A 138 -16.61 -10.36 -0.06
N ILE A 139 -17.67 -10.93 0.51
CA ILE A 139 -18.97 -10.25 0.69
C ILE A 139 -18.84 -9.08 1.67
N ALA A 140 -18.19 -9.29 2.82
CA ALA A 140 -17.96 -8.22 3.79
C ALA A 140 -17.16 -7.06 3.19
N GLY A 141 -16.10 -7.37 2.44
CA GLY A 141 -15.30 -6.39 1.70
C GLY A 141 -16.13 -5.64 0.66
N TYR A 142 -17.02 -6.32 -0.07
CA TYR A 142 -17.94 -5.67 -1.01
C TYR A 142 -18.89 -4.68 -0.29
N LEU A 143 -19.46 -5.06 0.85
CA LEU A 143 -20.32 -4.19 1.65
C LEU A 143 -19.58 -2.96 2.16
N LEU A 144 -18.36 -3.15 2.67
CA LEU A 144 -17.49 -2.06 3.10
C LEU A 144 -17.13 -1.13 1.94
N ARG A 145 -16.91 -1.67 0.73
CA ARG A 145 -16.66 -0.88 -0.48
C ARG A 145 -17.86 0.00 -0.79
N LYS A 146 -19.06 -0.58 -0.72
CA LYS A 146 -20.32 0.09 -0.98
C LYS A 146 -20.61 1.19 0.06
N ALA A 147 -20.17 1.00 1.30
CA ALA A 147 -20.21 2.00 2.36
C ALA A 147 -19.18 3.13 2.21
N GLY A 148 -18.34 3.10 1.17
CA GLY A 148 -17.31 4.12 0.92
C GLY A 148 -16.05 3.96 1.76
N VAL A 149 -15.86 2.79 2.40
CA VAL A 149 -14.64 2.52 3.18
C VAL A 149 -13.47 2.31 2.20
N PRO A 150 -12.35 3.03 2.37
CA PRO A 150 -11.18 2.86 1.52
C PRO A 150 -10.51 1.51 1.81
N MET A 151 -10.41 0.66 0.79
CA MET A 151 -9.89 -0.71 0.94
C MET A 151 -8.41 -0.78 1.27
N ALA A 152 -7.59 0.13 0.72
CA ALA A 152 -6.16 0.13 0.94
C ALA A 152 -5.79 0.34 2.43
N PRO A 153 -6.35 1.34 3.15
CA PRO A 153 -6.19 1.46 4.60
C PRO A 153 -6.70 0.27 5.40
N LEU A 154 -7.76 -0.41 4.93
CA LEU A 154 -8.31 -1.58 5.61
C LEU A 154 -7.37 -2.78 5.56
N ILE A 155 -6.82 -3.09 4.38
CA ILE A 155 -5.80 -4.13 4.22
C ILE A 155 -4.56 -3.77 5.06
N LEU A 156 -4.17 -2.50 5.03
CA LEU A 156 -3.03 -2.01 5.79
C LEU A 156 -3.24 -2.20 7.30
N GLY A 157 -4.41 -1.82 7.82
CA GLY A 157 -4.78 -2.01 9.22
C GLY A 157 -4.87 -3.49 9.63
N PHE A 158 -5.34 -4.36 8.73
CA PHE A 158 -5.36 -5.81 8.99
C PHE A 158 -3.96 -6.38 9.18
N VAL A 159 -3.03 -6.07 8.28
CA VAL A 159 -1.64 -6.56 8.36
C VAL A 159 -0.89 -5.94 9.54
N LEU A 160 -1.08 -4.64 9.78
CA LEU A 160 -0.41 -3.94 10.89
C LEU A 160 -1.03 -4.25 12.24
N GLY A 161 -2.28 -4.71 12.31
CA GLY A 161 -2.97 -4.98 13.57
C GLY A 161 -2.27 -6.04 14.41
N ASP A 162 -1.88 -7.14 13.79
CA ASP A 162 -1.12 -8.21 14.46
C ASP A 162 0.27 -7.72 14.93
N LEU A 163 1.00 -7.03 14.05
CA LEU A 163 2.29 -6.41 14.39
C LEU A 163 2.15 -5.41 15.54
N MET A 164 1.10 -4.59 15.54
CA MET A 164 0.83 -3.60 16.59
C MET A 164 0.56 -4.29 17.93
N GLU A 165 -0.31 -5.30 17.94
CA GLU A 165 -0.68 -6.04 19.14
C GLU A 165 0.54 -6.76 19.75
N GLN A 166 1.36 -7.41 18.93
CA GLN A 166 2.58 -8.07 19.39
C GLN A 166 3.58 -7.07 19.99
N ASN A 167 3.77 -5.92 19.35
CA ASN A 167 4.69 -4.89 19.85
C ASN A 167 4.13 -4.19 21.11
N LEU A 168 2.82 -3.98 21.20
CA LEU A 168 2.17 -3.44 22.40
C LEU A 168 2.32 -4.41 23.58
N ARG A 169 2.05 -5.71 23.37
CA ARG A 169 2.26 -6.75 24.39
C ARG A 169 3.72 -6.83 24.82
N ARG A 170 4.66 -6.76 23.88
CA ARG A 170 6.09 -6.75 24.18
C ARG A 170 6.46 -5.53 25.03
N ALA A 171 6.00 -4.33 24.66
CA ALA A 171 6.28 -3.10 25.41
C ALA A 171 5.73 -3.17 26.84
N LEU A 172 4.47 -3.57 27.01
CA LEU A 172 3.85 -3.71 28.33
C LEU A 172 4.48 -4.83 29.16
N SER A 173 4.92 -5.92 28.54
CA SER A 173 5.66 -6.98 29.23
C SER A 173 7.00 -6.47 29.78
N ILE A 174 7.74 -5.67 29.01
CA ILE A 174 9.00 -5.07 29.44
C ILE A 174 8.80 -4.08 30.60
N THR A 175 7.67 -3.36 30.63
CA THR A 175 7.36 -2.38 31.68
C THR A 175 6.45 -2.90 32.79
N ASN A 176 6.26 -4.21 32.90
CA ASN A 176 5.38 -4.83 33.90
C ASN A 176 3.94 -4.25 33.92
N GLY A 177 3.41 -3.91 32.74
CA GLY A 177 2.06 -3.39 32.57
C GLY A 177 1.94 -1.88 32.71
N ASP A 178 3.03 -1.14 32.91
CA ASP A 178 2.97 0.32 32.95
C ASP A 178 2.71 0.91 31.56
N LEU A 179 1.53 1.52 31.42
CA LEU A 179 1.05 2.22 30.22
C LEU A 179 1.82 3.52 29.96
N SER A 180 2.56 4.04 30.96
CA SER A 180 3.33 5.27 30.82
C SER A 180 4.35 5.22 29.68
N ILE A 181 4.79 4.03 29.27
CA ILE A 181 5.71 3.86 28.13
C ILE A 181 5.16 4.40 26.80
N LEU A 182 3.84 4.47 26.65
CA LEU A 182 3.17 4.98 25.45
C LEU A 182 3.23 6.51 25.32
N TRP A 183 3.65 7.23 26.35
CA TRP A 183 3.77 8.70 26.33
C TRP A 183 4.95 9.26 27.16
N GLY A 184 5.72 8.41 27.83
CA GLY A 184 6.79 8.82 28.74
C GLY A 184 8.14 9.06 28.07
N SER A 185 8.39 8.49 26.89
CA SER A 185 9.65 8.68 26.17
C SER A 185 9.61 9.95 25.29
N PRO A 186 10.69 10.76 25.26
CA PRO A 186 10.80 11.91 24.36
C PRO A 186 10.55 11.56 22.88
N ILE A 187 10.92 10.34 22.47
CA ILE A 187 10.68 9.82 21.11
C ILE A 187 9.18 9.64 20.90
N THR A 188 8.47 9.02 21.85
CA THR A 188 7.04 8.77 21.73
C THR A 188 6.25 10.07 21.74
N VAL A 189 6.64 11.05 22.57
CA VAL A 189 6.06 12.39 22.55
C VAL A 189 6.28 13.05 21.19
N GLY A 190 7.49 12.98 20.63
CA GLY A 190 7.79 13.49 19.30
C GLY A 190 6.93 12.85 18.21
N LEU A 191 6.71 11.52 18.26
CA LEU A 191 5.84 10.81 17.34
C LEU A 191 4.37 11.26 17.48
N TRP A 192 3.86 11.40 18.70
CA TRP A 192 2.50 11.90 18.95
C TRP A 192 2.30 13.33 18.46
N VAL A 193 3.30 14.21 18.67
CA VAL A 193 3.29 15.57 18.11
C VAL A 193 3.29 15.52 16.59
N GLY A 194 4.07 14.64 15.96
CA GLY A 194 4.08 14.43 14.52
C GLY A 194 2.72 13.97 13.98
N VAL A 195 2.07 13.02 14.64
CA VAL A 195 0.71 12.55 14.31
C VAL A 195 -0.29 13.70 14.43
N ALA A 196 -0.27 14.44 15.54
CA ALA A 196 -1.13 15.60 15.75
C ALA A 196 -0.91 16.67 14.67
N ALA A 197 0.34 16.93 14.29
CA ALA A 197 0.70 17.84 13.21
C ALA A 197 0.15 17.37 11.86
N MET A 198 0.30 16.09 11.50
CA MET A 198 -0.25 15.55 10.24
C MET A 198 -1.77 15.62 10.18
N LEU A 199 -2.47 15.45 11.31
CA LEU A 199 -3.92 15.52 11.37
C LEU A 199 -4.44 16.97 11.32
N LEU A 200 -3.77 17.88 12.02
CA LEU A 200 -4.26 19.24 12.27
C LEU A 200 -3.73 20.27 11.26
N LEU A 201 -2.52 20.11 10.71
CA LEU A 201 -1.93 21.07 9.76
C LEU A 201 -2.72 21.17 8.44
N PRO A 202 -3.13 20.08 7.77
CA PRO A 202 -3.89 20.18 6.52
C PRO A 202 -5.22 20.94 6.65
N PRO A 203 -6.09 20.68 7.66
CA PRO A 203 -7.32 21.45 7.83
C PRO A 203 -7.05 22.90 8.29
N LEU A 204 -6.05 23.16 9.14
CA LEU A 204 -5.68 24.53 9.52
C LEU A 204 -5.19 25.35 8.32
N TYR A 205 -4.29 24.79 7.52
CA TYR A 205 -3.77 25.44 6.32
C TYR A 205 -4.88 25.72 5.30
N ARG A 206 -5.80 24.77 5.12
CA ARG A 206 -6.97 24.95 4.23
C ARG A 206 -7.93 26.02 4.75
N ARG A 207 -8.07 26.19 6.06
CA ARG A 207 -8.89 27.23 6.68
C ARG A 207 -8.23 28.61 6.57
N TRP A 208 -6.91 28.69 6.73
CA TRP A 208 -6.15 29.94 6.64
C TRP A 208 -6.03 30.45 5.19
N SER A 209 -5.77 29.55 4.23
CA SER A 209 -5.74 29.88 2.79
C SER A 209 -7.10 30.30 2.22
N ARG A 210 -8.20 29.77 2.74
CA ARG A 210 -9.56 30.23 2.39
C ARG A 210 -9.91 31.58 3.03
N GLY A 211 -9.34 31.90 4.19
CA GLY A 211 -9.49 33.20 4.83
C GLY A 211 -8.79 34.33 4.06
N GLY A 212 -7.65 34.05 3.43
CA GLY A 212 -6.94 35.03 2.59
C GLY A 212 -7.61 35.32 1.24
N ALA A 213 -8.35 34.36 0.67
CA ALA A 213 -9.07 34.54 -0.60
C ALA A 213 -10.42 35.27 -0.46
N ALA A 214 -10.88 35.54 0.76
CA ALA A 214 -12.07 36.35 1.03
C ALA A 214 -11.73 37.81 1.37
N ALA A 215 -10.44 38.16 1.43
CA ALA A 215 -9.93 39.49 1.78
C ALA A 215 -9.15 40.17 0.64
N ALA A 216 -9.20 39.61 -0.58
CA ALA A 216 -8.67 40.19 -1.82
C ALA A 216 -9.77 40.18 -2.89
#